data_AF-A0A2V8PB19-F1
#
_entry.id   AF-A0A2V8PB19-F1
#
_cell.length_a   1.000
_cell.length_b   1.000
_cell.length_c   1.000
_cell.angle_alpha   90.00
_cell.angle_beta   90.00
_cell.angle_gamma   90.00
#
_symmetry.space_group_name_H-M   'P 1'
#
loop_
_entity.id
_entity.type
_entity.pdbx_description
1 polymer ?
#
loop_
_entity_poly.entity_id
_entity_poly.type
_entity_poly.pdbx_seq_one_letter_code
_entity_poly.pdbx_strand_id
1 'polypeptide(L)'
;MATKRHKKHKKSKLFFVIFVPFCGHSKSPRLGRFVLLNGRRVLKNMRNIGVLDQRGVTLVELLVVMVILSIALAMVVPSMTNSYDNWVLRSAGRRTVALFRFASDVARRDGTEIAGYYAEHRFQLLRKGSIFRQLEVPASITVRPEKPSGVVFLPTGQIIATGPVVLENRRGRKMIVEVGRLPGEVHSKEAMQ
;
A
#
# COMPACT_ATOMS: atom_id res chain seq x y z
N MET A 1 -52.26 -28.39 5.43
CA MET A 1 -51.07 -29.11 4.91
C MET A 1 -49.83 -28.24 5.20
N ALA A 2 -49.08 -28.55 6.26
CA ALA A 2 -47.98 -27.70 6.75
C ALA A 2 -46.62 -28.28 6.36
N THR A 3 -45.85 -27.56 5.54
CA THR A 3 -44.53 -27.97 5.04
C THR A 3 -43.41 -27.42 5.92
N LYS A 4 -42.78 -28.31 6.72
CA LYS A 4 -41.58 -28.05 7.52
C LYS A 4 -40.36 -27.82 6.62
N ARG A 5 -39.80 -26.61 6.61
CA ARG A 5 -38.50 -26.30 5.97
C ARG A 5 -37.33 -26.65 6.90
N HIS A 6 -36.53 -27.64 6.50
CA HIS A 6 -35.28 -28.04 7.16
C HIS A 6 -34.15 -27.05 6.83
N LYS A 7 -33.59 -26.38 7.84
CA LYS A 7 -32.48 -25.41 7.70
C LYS A 7 -31.14 -26.16 7.82
N LYS A 8 -30.42 -26.33 6.70
CA LYS A 8 -29.07 -26.94 6.66
C LYS A 8 -28.02 -25.95 7.17
N HIS A 9 -27.35 -26.27 8.27
CA HIS A 9 -26.19 -25.53 8.79
C HIS A 9 -24.96 -25.75 7.88
N LYS A 10 -24.55 -24.70 7.17
CA LYS A 10 -23.35 -24.67 6.33
C LYS A 10 -22.14 -24.37 7.22
N LYS A 11 -21.30 -25.39 7.49
CA LYS A 11 -20.03 -25.24 8.22
C LYS A 11 -19.06 -24.39 7.38
N SER A 12 -18.78 -23.18 7.82
CA SER A 12 -17.74 -22.29 7.27
C SER A 12 -16.36 -22.84 7.61
N LYS A 13 -15.57 -23.19 6.59
CA LYS A 13 -14.15 -23.53 6.75
C LYS A 13 -13.35 -22.24 6.83
N LEU A 14 -12.67 -22.02 7.95
CA LEU A 14 -11.76 -20.90 8.16
C LEU A 14 -10.47 -21.18 7.36
N PHE A 15 -10.18 -20.38 6.33
CA PHE A 15 -8.93 -20.44 5.59
C PHE A 15 -7.99 -19.36 6.15
N PHE A 16 -6.86 -19.79 6.73
CA PHE A 16 -5.77 -18.90 7.10
C PHE A 16 -4.85 -18.72 5.89
N VAL A 17 -4.77 -17.49 5.37
CA VAL A 17 -3.79 -17.11 4.35
C VAL A 17 -2.66 -16.41 5.09
N ILE A 18 -1.54 -17.11 5.30
CA ILE A 18 -0.33 -16.51 5.86
C ILE A 18 0.50 -16.00 4.69
N PHE A 19 0.63 -14.68 4.61
CA PHE A 19 1.48 -14.01 3.62
C PHE A 19 2.91 -14.01 4.14
N VAL A 20 3.78 -14.84 3.57
CA VAL A 20 5.22 -14.82 3.89
C VAL A 20 5.88 -13.82 2.93
N PRO A 21 6.39 -12.67 3.39
CA PRO A 21 7.11 -11.77 2.52
C PRO A 21 8.45 -12.40 2.15
N PHE A 22 8.56 -12.86 0.91
CA PHE A 22 9.81 -13.34 0.34
C PHE A 22 10.72 -12.13 0.12
N CYS A 23 11.61 -11.85 1.08
CA CYS A 23 12.67 -10.88 0.91
C CYS A 23 13.80 -11.57 0.14
N GLY A 24 13.76 -11.45 -1.20
CA GLY A 24 14.75 -12.04 -2.09
C GLY A 24 15.09 -11.08 -3.22
N HIS A 25 16.25 -10.43 -3.12
CA HIS A 25 16.86 -9.63 -4.16
C HIS A 25 17.39 -10.56 -5.27
N SER A 26 16.53 -10.99 -6.19
CA SER A 26 16.99 -11.73 -7.37
C SER A 26 16.07 -11.51 -8.57
N LYS A 27 16.68 -11.07 -9.67
CA LYS A 27 16.05 -10.79 -10.96
C LYS A 27 15.74 -12.09 -11.70
N SER A 28 14.61 -12.74 -11.42
CA SER A 28 13.95 -13.63 -12.38
C SER A 28 12.49 -13.90 -12.01
N PRO A 29 11.53 -13.77 -12.93
CA PRO A 29 10.13 -14.09 -12.68
C PRO A 29 9.94 -15.61 -12.82
N ARG A 30 10.10 -16.36 -11.74
CA ARG A 30 9.60 -17.74 -11.68
C ARG A 30 8.20 -17.75 -11.10
N LEU A 31 7.28 -18.30 -11.90
CA LEU A 31 5.89 -18.63 -11.57
C LEU A 31 5.75 -19.09 -10.11
N GLY A 32 5.01 -18.31 -9.31
CA GLY A 32 4.75 -18.61 -7.91
C GLY A 32 4.03 -19.94 -7.75
N ARG A 33 4.73 -20.92 -7.19
CA ARG A 33 4.18 -22.23 -6.83
C ARG A 33 3.26 -22.04 -5.63
N PHE A 34 1.95 -22.05 -5.85
CA PHE A 34 0.95 -22.07 -4.78
C PHE A 34 1.02 -23.42 -4.06
N VAL A 35 1.59 -23.44 -2.86
CA VAL A 35 1.56 -24.62 -1.98
C VAL A 35 0.26 -24.55 -1.16
N LEU A 36 -0.75 -25.28 -1.62
CA LEU A 36 -1.95 -25.59 -0.83
C LEU A 36 -1.56 -26.50 0.32
N LEU A 37 -1.23 -25.91 1.47
CA LEU A 37 -1.05 -26.66 2.71
C LEU A 37 -2.43 -27.17 3.18
N ASN A 38 -2.68 -28.45 2.96
CA ASN A 38 -3.81 -29.18 3.52
C ASN A 38 -3.85 -29.02 5.04
N GLY A 39 -4.84 -28.29 5.55
CA GLY A 39 -5.03 -27.94 6.98
C GLY A 39 -5.28 -29.08 7.95
N ARG A 40 -4.97 -30.34 7.61
CA ARG A 40 -5.09 -31.50 8.51
C ARG A 40 -3.80 -31.91 9.20
N ARG A 41 -2.63 -31.41 8.79
CA ARG A 41 -1.34 -31.83 9.38
C ARG A 41 -0.81 -30.92 10.50
N VAL A 42 -1.38 -29.73 10.69
CA VAL A 42 -0.90 -28.76 11.70
C VAL A 42 -1.38 -29.10 13.12
N LEU A 43 -2.46 -29.86 13.26
CA LEU A 43 -3.05 -30.16 14.58
C LEU A 43 -2.38 -31.30 15.37
N LYS A 44 -1.43 -32.04 14.77
CA LYS A 44 -0.79 -33.19 15.46
C LYS A 44 0.49 -32.84 16.21
N ASN A 45 1.08 -31.67 15.96
CA ASN A 45 2.32 -31.21 16.62
C ASN A 45 2.09 -30.18 17.74
N MET A 46 0.86 -29.79 18.05
CA MET A 46 0.56 -28.85 19.14
C MET A 46 0.36 -29.52 20.52
N ARG A 47 0.62 -30.82 20.64
CA ARG A 47 0.39 -31.59 21.87
C ARG A 47 1.61 -31.71 22.79
N ASN A 48 2.71 -31.00 22.48
CA ASN A 48 3.98 -31.00 23.24
C ASN A 48 4.39 -29.60 23.74
N ILE A 49 3.43 -28.69 23.98
CA ILE A 49 3.71 -27.39 24.65
C ILE A 49 3.45 -27.49 26.18
N GLY A 50 3.09 -28.67 26.69
CA GLY A 50 2.57 -28.84 28.05
C GLY A 50 3.38 -29.72 28.97
N VAL A 51 4.72 -29.64 28.96
CA VAL A 51 5.54 -30.06 30.11
C VAL A 51 6.72 -29.10 30.23
N LEU A 52 6.39 -27.85 30.56
CA LEU A 52 7.38 -26.94 31.14
C LEU A 52 7.34 -27.15 32.64
N ASP A 53 8.52 -27.33 33.22
CA ASP A 53 8.82 -27.53 34.63
C ASP A 53 7.89 -26.68 35.53
N GLN A 54 7.25 -27.28 36.54
CA GLN A 54 6.24 -26.64 37.41
C GLN A 54 6.86 -25.63 38.41
N ARG A 55 7.81 -24.81 37.96
CA ARG A 55 8.38 -23.72 38.75
C ARG A 55 7.46 -22.52 38.61
N GLY A 56 6.78 -22.17 39.71
CA GLY A 56 5.95 -20.97 39.77
C GLY A 56 6.79 -19.72 39.51
N VAL A 57 6.37 -18.90 38.54
CA VAL A 57 6.95 -17.58 38.28
C VAL A 57 6.66 -16.72 39.50
N THR A 58 7.71 -16.13 40.08
CA THR A 58 7.54 -15.25 41.25
C THR A 58 6.90 -13.93 40.83
N LEU A 59 6.15 -13.27 41.73
CA LEU A 59 5.56 -11.96 41.47
C LEU A 59 6.63 -10.93 41.07
N VAL A 60 7.80 -10.99 41.71
CA VAL A 60 8.95 -10.12 41.43
C VAL A 60 9.50 -10.36 40.02
N GLU A 61 9.60 -11.61 39.58
CA GLU A 61 10.08 -11.95 38.24
C GLU A 61 9.17 -11.39 37.15
N LEU A 62 7.86 -11.51 37.31
CA LEU A 62 6.91 -10.94 36.36
C LEU A 62 7.00 -9.40 36.34
N LEU A 63 7.20 -8.77 37.49
CA LEU A 63 7.40 -7.32 37.59
C LEU A 63 8.65 -6.88 36.81
N VAL A 64 9.78 -7.56 37.02
CA VAL A 64 11.04 -7.26 36.31
C VAL A 64 10.87 -7.43 34.80
N VAL A 65 10.21 -8.50 34.35
CA VAL A 65 9.93 -8.73 32.92
C VAL A 65 9.08 -7.61 32.33
N MET A 66 8.04 -7.14 33.04
CA MET A 66 7.22 -6.01 32.60
C MET A 66 8.03 -4.71 32.48
N VAL A 67 8.94 -4.46 33.42
CA VAL A 67 9.84 -3.29 33.38
C VAL A 67 10.79 -3.37 32.17
N ILE A 68 11.39 -4.53 31.92
CA ILE A 68 12.28 -4.70 30.76
C ILE A 68 11.50 -4.55 29.45
N LEU A 69 10.29 -5.11 29.36
CA LEU A 69 9.42 -4.98 28.19
C LEU A 69 8.99 -3.53 27.93
N SER A 70 8.70 -2.75 28.98
CA SER A 70 8.29 -1.34 28.81
C SER A 70 9.43 -0.49 28.25
N ILE A 71 10.65 -0.70 28.75
CA ILE A 71 11.87 -0.03 28.23
C ILE A 71 12.12 -0.45 26.78
N ALA A 72 12.00 -1.74 26.46
CA ALA A 72 12.17 -2.23 25.09
C ALA A 72 11.12 -1.63 24.13
N LEU A 73 9.85 -1.57 24.52
CA LEU A 73 8.78 -0.98 23.72
C LEU A 73 8.99 0.52 23.48
N ALA A 74 9.49 1.25 24.47
CA ALA A 74 9.80 2.67 24.35
C ALA A 74 10.82 2.94 23.22
N MET A 75 11.74 2.02 22.96
CA MET A 75 12.72 2.14 21.87
C MET A 75 12.18 1.69 20.50
N VAL A 76 11.29 0.68 20.47
CA VAL A 76 10.78 0.11 19.21
C VAL A 76 9.77 1.03 18.52
N VAL A 77 8.88 1.66 19.28
CA VAL A 77 7.81 2.52 18.73
C VAL A 77 8.33 3.63 17.80
N PRO A 78 9.31 4.49 18.19
CA PRO A 78 9.77 5.56 17.31
C PRO A 78 10.39 5.02 16.01
N SER A 79 11.13 3.90 16.07
CA SER A 79 11.75 3.28 14.88
C SER A 79 10.73 2.83 13.84
N MET A 80 9.60 2.27 14.29
CA MET A 80 8.57 1.74 13.39
C MET A 80 7.81 2.85 12.66
N THR A 81 7.55 3.99 13.32
CA THR A 81 6.88 5.14 12.69
C THR A 81 7.67 5.70 11.50
N ASN A 82 9.01 5.70 11.58
CA ASN A 82 9.89 6.21 10.52
C ASN A 82 9.75 5.41 9.22
N SER A 83 9.64 4.09 9.36
CA SER A 83 9.56 3.17 8.23
C SER A 83 8.19 3.25 7.56
N TYR A 84 7.14 3.45 8.35
CA TYR A 84 5.77 3.56 7.86
C TYR A 84 5.57 4.78 6.96
N ASP A 85 6.00 5.97 7.39
CA ASP A 85 5.85 7.21 6.60
C ASP A 85 6.53 7.12 5.23
N ASN A 86 7.70 6.48 5.18
CA ASN A 86 8.45 6.30 3.94
C ASN A 86 7.76 5.30 3.00
N TRP A 87 7.19 4.22 3.56
CA TRP A 87 6.41 3.25 2.78
C TRP A 87 5.15 3.89 2.20
N VAL A 88 4.45 4.71 2.99
CA VAL A 88 3.26 5.45 2.56
C VAL A 88 3.62 6.41 1.42
N LEU A 89 4.72 7.17 1.54
CA LEU A 89 5.20 8.07 0.49
C LEU A 89 5.49 7.32 -0.83
N ARG A 90 6.24 6.22 -0.76
CA ARG A 90 6.56 5.38 -1.93
C ARG A 90 5.32 4.78 -2.58
N SER A 91 4.39 4.28 -1.77
CA SER A 91 3.13 3.72 -2.24
C SER A 91 2.30 4.79 -2.95
N ALA A 92 2.19 5.99 -2.38
CA ALA A 92 1.49 7.11 -3.00
C ALA A 92 2.11 7.50 -4.34
N GLY A 93 3.43 7.67 -4.42
CA GLY A 93 4.08 8.01 -5.68
C GLY A 93 3.91 6.94 -6.77
N ARG A 94 3.98 5.66 -6.41
CA ARG A 94 3.68 4.55 -7.35
C ARG A 94 2.24 4.60 -7.85
N ARG A 95 1.28 4.90 -6.98
CA ARG A 95 -0.14 5.05 -7.35
C ARG A 95 -0.35 6.25 -8.25
N THR A 96 0.32 7.37 -8.01
CA THR A 96 0.28 8.56 -8.86
C THR A 96 0.85 8.27 -10.26
N VAL A 97 2.01 7.60 -10.35
CA VAL A 97 2.59 7.18 -11.63
C VAL A 97 1.63 6.25 -12.39
N ALA A 98 1.04 5.27 -11.70
CA ALA A 98 0.06 4.37 -12.30
C ALA A 98 -1.20 5.10 -12.78
N LEU A 99 -1.69 6.09 -12.02
CA LEU A 99 -2.82 6.93 -12.39
C LEU A 99 -2.51 7.75 -13.66
N PHE A 100 -1.32 8.33 -13.75
CA PHE A 100 -0.89 9.11 -14.93
C PHE A 100 -0.74 8.23 -16.16
N ARG A 101 -0.12 7.05 -16.04
CA ARG A 101 -0.06 6.09 -17.15
C ARG A 101 -1.45 5.65 -17.60
N PHE A 102 -2.33 5.36 -16.65
CA PHE A 102 -3.72 5.04 -16.97
C PHE A 102 -4.41 6.19 -17.71
N ALA A 103 -4.22 7.44 -17.29
CA ALA A 103 -4.78 8.61 -17.98
C ALA A 103 -4.24 8.73 -19.41
N SER A 104 -2.93 8.58 -19.61
CA SER A 104 -2.31 8.56 -20.95
C SER A 104 -2.90 7.47 -21.84
N ASP A 105 -3.06 6.26 -21.33
CA ASP A 105 -3.59 5.13 -22.08
C ASP A 105 -5.06 5.36 -22.50
N VAL A 106 -5.88 5.87 -21.59
CA VAL A 106 -7.29 6.21 -21.90
C VAL A 106 -7.37 7.36 -22.90
N ALA A 107 -6.54 8.41 -22.75
CA ALA A 107 -6.54 9.54 -23.68
C ALA A 107 -6.20 9.10 -25.12
N ARG A 108 -5.23 8.20 -25.26
CA ARG A 108 -4.84 7.59 -26.54
C ARG A 108 -5.91 6.69 -27.11
N ARG A 109 -6.45 5.78 -26.30
CA ARG A 109 -7.45 4.81 -26.73
C ARG A 109 -8.72 5.48 -27.23
N ASP A 110 -9.16 6.50 -26.51
CA ASP A 110 -10.47 7.09 -26.73
C ASP A 110 -10.41 8.34 -27.64
N GLY A 111 -9.22 8.80 -28.02
CA GLY A 111 -9.03 9.99 -28.85
C GLY A 111 -9.47 11.28 -28.16
N THR A 112 -9.56 11.30 -26.83
CA THR A 112 -10.05 12.45 -26.05
C THR A 112 -9.03 12.92 -25.03
N GLU A 113 -8.88 14.23 -24.90
CA GLU A 113 -8.02 14.84 -23.88
C GLU A 113 -8.53 14.52 -22.46
N ILE A 114 -7.58 14.26 -21.56
CA ILE A 114 -7.86 14.05 -20.14
C ILE A 114 -7.07 15.09 -19.35
N ALA A 115 -7.76 15.88 -18.54
CA ALA A 115 -7.12 16.79 -17.60
C ALA A 115 -6.97 16.09 -16.25
N GLY A 116 -5.90 16.40 -15.53
CA GLY A 116 -5.67 15.95 -14.16
C GLY A 116 -5.33 17.15 -13.30
N TYR A 117 -5.98 17.27 -12.14
CA TYR A 117 -5.63 18.28 -11.14
C TYR A 117 -5.59 17.65 -9.75
N TYR A 118 -4.81 18.27 -8.87
CA TYR A 118 -4.80 17.96 -7.45
C TYR A 118 -5.67 18.96 -6.69
N ALA A 119 -6.70 18.45 -5.99
CA ALA A 119 -7.59 19.24 -5.15
C ALA A 119 -8.03 18.42 -3.94
N GLU A 120 -8.08 19.03 -2.75
CA GLU A 120 -8.63 18.41 -1.54
C GLU A 120 -8.02 17.03 -1.20
N HIS A 121 -6.69 16.90 -1.28
CA HIS A 121 -5.99 15.62 -1.08
C HIS A 121 -6.39 14.52 -2.06
N ARG A 122 -6.91 14.87 -3.23
CA ARG A 122 -7.30 13.92 -4.27
C ARG A 122 -6.73 14.37 -5.62
N PHE A 123 -6.12 13.43 -6.33
CA PHE A 123 -5.87 13.60 -7.75
C PHE A 123 -7.16 13.25 -8.49
N GLN A 124 -7.73 14.21 -9.21
CA GLN A 124 -8.94 14.04 -9.99
C GLN A 124 -8.57 14.10 -11.48
N LEU A 125 -9.04 13.12 -12.23
CA LEU A 125 -8.95 13.07 -13.69
C LEU A 125 -10.30 13.44 -14.28
N LEU A 126 -10.32 14.40 -15.19
CA LEU A 126 -11.49 14.86 -15.90
C LEU A 126 -11.43 14.48 -17.36
N ARG A 127 -12.59 14.11 -17.85
CA ARG A 127 -12.83 13.80 -19.25
C ARG A 127 -14.06 14.57 -19.68
N LYS A 128 -13.93 15.41 -20.71
CA LYS A 128 -15.02 16.25 -21.22
C LYS A 128 -15.75 17.05 -20.12
N GLY A 129 -14.99 17.55 -19.13
CA GLY A 129 -15.54 18.31 -17.99
C GLY A 129 -16.13 17.49 -16.85
N SER A 130 -16.18 16.16 -16.95
CA SER A 130 -16.67 15.27 -15.89
C SER A 130 -15.54 14.53 -15.20
N ILE A 131 -15.63 14.37 -13.87
CA ILE A 131 -14.66 13.59 -13.09
C ILE A 131 -14.84 12.11 -13.44
N PHE A 132 -13.83 11.51 -14.07
CA PHE A 132 -13.85 10.12 -14.50
C PHE A 132 -13.17 9.19 -13.48
N ARG A 133 -12.08 9.64 -12.86
CA ARG A 133 -11.34 8.85 -11.87
C ARG A 133 -10.70 9.75 -10.83
N GLN A 134 -10.65 9.26 -9.60
CA GLN A 134 -9.99 9.94 -8.50
C GLN A 134 -9.03 9.00 -7.76
N LEU A 135 -7.96 9.56 -7.23
CA LEU A 135 -7.03 8.88 -6.33
C LEU A 135 -6.87 9.71 -5.06
N GLU A 136 -7.22 9.11 -3.93
CA GLU A 136 -7.03 9.73 -2.62
C GLU A 136 -5.56 9.67 -2.20
N VAL A 137 -5.03 10.82 -1.82
CA VAL A 137 -3.70 11.00 -1.25
C VAL A 137 -3.84 11.06 0.27
N PRO A 138 -3.13 10.21 1.03
CA PRO A 138 -3.19 10.25 2.49
C PRO A 138 -2.82 11.64 3.03
N ALA A 139 -3.51 12.10 4.07
CA ALA A 139 -3.25 13.40 4.72
C ALA A 139 -1.86 13.51 5.39
N SER A 140 -1.07 12.45 5.43
CA SER A 140 0.35 12.47 5.84
C SER A 140 1.29 12.97 4.73
N ILE A 141 0.80 13.11 3.50
CA ILE A 141 1.56 13.55 2.33
C ILE A 141 1.04 14.89 1.85
N THR A 142 1.95 15.85 1.73
CA THR A 142 1.72 17.16 1.11
C THR A 142 2.15 17.10 -0.36
N VAL A 143 1.36 17.66 -1.26
CA VAL A 143 1.69 17.73 -2.69
C VAL A 143 2.12 19.14 -3.04
N ARG A 144 3.26 19.29 -3.72
CA ARG A 144 3.75 20.56 -4.26
C ARG A 144 3.84 20.49 -5.79
N PRO A 145 3.50 21.58 -6.51
CA PRO A 145 2.99 22.85 -5.98
C PRO A 145 1.54 22.74 -5.48
N GLU A 146 1.23 23.47 -4.40
CA GLU A 146 -0.09 23.51 -3.75
C GLU A 146 -1.14 24.26 -4.59
N LYS A 147 -0.66 25.17 -5.46
CA LYS A 147 -1.44 25.85 -6.51
C LYS A 147 -1.67 24.91 -7.68
N PRO A 148 -2.76 25.08 -8.47
CA PRO A 148 -3.23 24.05 -9.39
C PRO A 148 -2.15 23.62 -10.36
N SER A 149 -1.52 22.49 -10.04
CA SER A 149 -0.66 21.76 -10.95
C SER A 149 -1.59 20.90 -11.80
N GLY A 150 -1.87 21.42 -12.99
CA GLY A 150 -2.58 20.68 -14.01
C GLY A 150 -1.63 19.76 -14.76
N VAL A 151 -2.12 18.57 -15.09
CA VAL A 151 -1.49 17.68 -16.07
C VAL A 151 -2.52 17.36 -17.13
N VAL A 152 -2.25 17.69 -18.39
CA VAL A 152 -3.13 17.38 -19.52
C VAL A 152 -2.51 16.26 -20.34
N PHE A 153 -3.27 15.18 -20.51
CA PHE A 153 -2.91 14.01 -21.30
C PHE A 153 -3.58 14.12 -22.66
N LEU A 154 -2.77 14.25 -23.72
CA LEU A 154 -3.25 14.41 -25.09
C LEU A 154 -3.42 13.05 -25.79
N PRO A 155 -4.33 12.93 -26.77
CA PRO A 155 -4.50 11.72 -27.58
C PRO A 155 -3.24 11.28 -28.33
N THR A 156 -2.33 12.21 -28.63
CA THR A 156 -1.02 11.93 -29.24
C THR A 156 -0.10 11.11 -28.31
N GLY A 157 -0.41 11.09 -27.01
CA GLY A 157 0.43 10.53 -25.95
C GLY A 157 1.41 11.52 -25.34
N GLN A 158 1.44 12.76 -25.84
CA GLN A 158 2.16 13.84 -25.18
C GLN A 158 1.45 14.21 -23.87
N ILE A 159 2.25 14.59 -22.88
CA ILE A 159 1.73 15.03 -21.59
C ILE A 159 2.23 16.45 -21.34
N ILE A 160 1.30 17.37 -21.07
CA ILE A 160 1.58 18.77 -20.76
C ILE A 160 1.36 18.94 -19.26
N ALA A 161 2.45 19.06 -18.51
CA ALA A 161 2.42 19.33 -17.08
C ALA A 161 2.96 20.73 -16.79
N THR A 162 2.34 21.46 -15.86
CA THR A 162 2.85 22.77 -15.41
C THR A 162 4.19 22.65 -14.66
N GLY A 163 4.50 21.49 -14.12
CA GLY A 163 5.76 21.19 -13.43
C GLY A 163 5.78 19.77 -12.86
N PRO A 164 6.88 19.35 -12.23
CA PRO A 164 6.96 18.07 -11.56
C PRO A 164 6.02 18.02 -10.35
N VAL A 165 5.38 16.88 -10.14
CA VAL A 165 4.52 16.67 -8.97
C VAL A 165 5.39 16.14 -7.84
N VAL A 166 5.60 16.95 -6.80
CA VAL A 166 6.43 16.59 -5.66
C VAL A 166 5.54 16.15 -4.51
N LEU A 167 5.68 14.88 -4.09
CA LEU A 167 5.05 14.36 -2.89
C LEU A 167 6.04 14.51 -1.73
N GLU A 168 5.63 15.12 -0.65
CA GLU A 168 6.46 15.37 0.54
C GLU A 168 5.77 14.79 1.77
N ASN A 169 6.50 14.06 2.61
CA ASN A 169 5.95 13.61 3.90
C ASN A 169 6.23 14.63 5.02
N ARG A 170 5.62 14.42 6.20
CA ARG A 170 5.83 15.28 7.39
C ARG A 170 7.28 15.41 7.86
N ARG A 171 8.18 14.54 7.38
CA ARG A 171 9.60 14.52 7.73
C ARG A 171 10.49 15.18 6.67
N GLY A 172 9.89 15.81 5.65
CA GLY A 172 10.62 16.49 4.58
C GLY A 172 11.21 15.57 3.52
N ARG A 173 10.93 14.26 3.54
CA ARG A 173 11.32 13.36 2.44
C ARG A 173 10.45 13.63 1.23
N LYS A 174 11.09 13.71 0.06
CA LYS A 174 10.43 14.09 -1.19
C LYS A 174 10.50 12.96 -2.22
N MET A 175 9.39 12.73 -2.88
CA MET A 175 9.27 11.85 -4.04
C MET A 175 8.76 12.67 -5.21
N ILE A 176 9.61 12.81 -6.23
CA ILE A 176 9.33 13.62 -7.42
C ILE A 176 8.75 12.68 -8.48
N VAL A 177 7.54 12.98 -8.92
CA VAL A 177 6.91 12.34 -10.08
C VAL A 177 7.13 13.26 -11.28
N GLU A 178 8.07 12.85 -12.12
CA GLU A 178 8.42 13.54 -13.36
C GLU A 178 7.61 12.92 -14.49
N VAL A 179 7.00 13.79 -15.29
CA VAL A 179 6.32 13.40 -16.52
C VAL A 179 7.17 13.91 -17.68
N GLY A 180 7.77 12.98 -18.41
CA GLY A 180 8.58 13.27 -19.59
C GLY A 180 7.72 13.79 -20.74
N ARG A 181 8.39 14.44 -21.70
CA ARG A 181 7.73 14.95 -22.91
C ARG A 181 7.35 13.82 -23.87
N LEU A 182 7.99 12.65 -23.73
CA LEU A 182 7.74 11.50 -24.57
C LEU A 182 6.59 10.65 -24.03
N PRO A 183 5.84 9.99 -24.92
CA PRO A 183 4.72 9.17 -24.48
C PRO A 183 5.16 8.00 -23.60
N GLY A 184 4.48 7.83 -22.47
CA GLY A 184 4.73 6.74 -21.52
C GLY A 184 5.92 6.97 -20.58
N GLU A 185 6.63 8.09 -20.73
CA GLU A 185 7.75 8.48 -19.88
C GLU A 185 7.22 9.09 -18.57
N VAL A 186 6.73 8.24 -17.67
CA VAL A 186 6.35 8.66 -16.31
C VAL A 186 7.27 7.94 -15.33
N HIS A 187 8.11 8.71 -14.64
CA HIS A 187 9.10 8.22 -13.71
C HIS A 187 8.92 8.85 -12.33
N SER A 188 9.19 8.07 -11.31
CA SER A 188 9.33 8.59 -9.95
C SER A 188 10.78 8.48 -9.52
N LYS A 189 11.33 9.58 -8.99
CA LYS A 189 12.62 9.61 -8.32
C LYS A 189 12.44 9.98 -6.86
N GLU A 190 13.17 9.28 -5.99
CA GLU A 190 13.34 9.72 -4.61
C GLU A 190 14.40 10.84 -4.62
N ALA A 191 14.03 12.02 -4.11
CA ALA A 191 14.99 13.09 -3.92
C ALA A 191 15.66 12.88 -2.56
N MET A 192 16.92 12.43 -2.57
CA MET A 192 17.77 12.46 -1.39
C MET A 192 18.13 13.93 -1.12
N GLN A 193 17.73 14.43 0.04
CA GLN A 193 18.26 15.67 0.62
C GLN A 193 19.51 15.35 1.41
#